data_AF-A0A8T2HDA0-F1
#
_entry.id   AF-A0A8T2HDA0-F1
#
_cell.length_a   1.000
_cell.length_b   1.000
_cell.length_c   1.000
_cell.angle_alpha   90.00
_cell.angle_beta   90.00
_cell.angle_gamma   90.00
#
_symmetry.space_group_name_H-M   'P 1'
#
loop_
_entity.id
_entity.type
_entity.pdbx_description
1 polymer ?
#
loop_
_entity_poly.entity_id
_entity_poly.type
_entity_poly.pdbx_seq_one_letter_code
_entity_poly.pdbx_strand_id
1 'polypeptide(L)'
;MQSIYTEINTKAKKARTNVDYFYTAYMKATNTDLGDEAFKAVTNPILSQMEEIINTAKHVAYRVGVIRSTNSDPNFLRDLDEVDKMGDDVFEKSKTALDIMRKAVVDAKERKKARDEAIKEEEEARKEEVKKKAKNEAGESSSHNVPT
;
A
#
# COMPACT_ATOMS: atom_id res chain seq x y z
N MET A 1 -4.73 -18.50 -32.26
CA MET A 1 -3.34 -18.31 -31.80
C MET A 1 -3.01 -16.85 -31.49
N GLN A 2 -3.28 -15.88 -32.37
CA GLN A 2 -2.98 -14.46 -32.09
C GLN A 2 -3.65 -13.93 -30.80
N SER A 3 -4.84 -14.45 -30.44
CA SER A 3 -5.53 -14.10 -29.18
C SER A 3 -4.75 -14.54 -27.94
N ILE A 4 -4.22 -15.78 -27.92
CA ILE A 4 -3.48 -16.34 -26.78
C ILE A 4 -2.21 -15.53 -26.51
N TYR A 5 -1.42 -15.23 -27.53
CA TYR A 5 -0.24 -14.38 -27.37
C TYR A 5 -0.58 -12.97 -26.85
N THR A 6 -1.72 -12.43 -27.25
CA THR A 6 -2.20 -11.13 -26.79
C THR A 6 -2.63 -11.20 -25.33
N GLU A 7 -3.30 -12.27 -24.94
CA GLU A 7 -3.75 -12.51 -23.57
C GLU A 7 -2.57 -12.65 -22.60
N ILE A 8 -1.60 -13.52 -22.92
CA ILE A 8 -0.39 -13.70 -22.09
C ILE A 8 0.37 -12.38 -21.93
N ASN A 9 0.57 -11.64 -23.04
CA ASN A 9 1.20 -10.32 -22.97
C ASN A 9 0.40 -9.32 -22.15
N THR A 10 -0.93 -9.42 -22.16
CA THR A 10 -1.81 -8.57 -21.35
C THR A 10 -1.65 -8.87 -19.87
N LYS A 11 -1.55 -10.16 -19.48
CA LYS A 11 -1.25 -10.57 -18.09
C LYS A 11 0.08 -9.97 -17.62
N ALA A 12 1.15 -10.12 -18.41
CA ALA A 12 2.46 -9.54 -18.11
C ALA A 12 2.44 -8.00 -18.00
N LYS A 13 1.73 -7.30 -18.91
CA LYS A 13 1.57 -5.84 -18.84
C LYS A 13 0.81 -5.41 -17.58
N LYS A 14 -0.32 -6.06 -17.28
CA LYS A 14 -1.10 -5.78 -16.07
C LYS A 14 -0.28 -6.02 -14.81
N ALA A 15 0.56 -7.06 -14.79
CA ALA A 15 1.43 -7.32 -13.65
C ALA A 15 2.39 -6.16 -13.37
N ARG A 16 3.00 -5.60 -14.42
CA ARG A 16 3.84 -4.41 -14.30
C ARG A 16 3.05 -3.18 -13.84
N THR A 17 1.87 -2.95 -14.42
CA THR A 17 0.99 -1.84 -14.01
C THR A 17 0.57 -1.95 -12.54
N ASN A 18 0.31 -3.16 -12.04
CA ASN A 18 0.01 -3.38 -10.62
C ASN A 18 1.20 -3.00 -9.73
N VAL A 19 2.43 -3.33 -10.14
CA VAL A 19 3.66 -2.91 -9.45
C VAL A 19 3.78 -1.40 -9.37
N ASP A 20 3.60 -0.71 -10.51
CA ASP A 20 3.64 0.75 -10.54
C ASP A 20 2.60 1.36 -9.58
N TYR A 21 1.39 0.80 -9.54
CA TYR A 21 0.32 1.26 -8.65
C TYR A 21 0.62 1.05 -7.17
N PHE A 22 1.04 -0.15 -6.78
CA PHE A 22 1.30 -0.39 -5.36
C PHE A 22 2.56 0.34 -4.88
N TYR A 23 3.57 0.53 -5.74
CA TYR A 23 4.75 1.32 -5.41
C TYR A 23 4.41 2.80 -5.27
N THR A 24 3.60 3.35 -6.17
CA THR A 24 3.11 4.72 -6.07
C THR A 24 2.29 4.93 -4.79
N ALA A 25 1.45 3.96 -4.43
CA ALA A 25 0.67 3.99 -3.19
C ALA A 25 1.58 3.98 -1.95
N TYR A 26 2.60 3.13 -1.94
CA TYR A 26 3.62 3.09 -0.89
C TYR A 26 4.31 4.45 -0.74
N MET A 27 4.87 5.00 -1.82
CA MET A 27 5.57 6.29 -1.80
C MET A 27 4.67 7.42 -1.30
N LYS A 28 3.40 7.44 -1.72
CA LYS A 28 2.42 8.42 -1.23
C LYS A 28 2.14 8.24 0.27
N ALA A 29 1.98 7.00 0.73
CA ALA A 29 1.72 6.71 2.13
C ALA A 29 2.92 7.05 3.02
N THR A 30 4.16 6.81 2.59
CA THR A 30 5.37 7.16 3.36
C THR A 30 5.69 8.65 3.34
N ASN A 31 5.32 9.35 2.26
CA ASN A 31 5.42 10.81 2.17
C ASN A 31 4.26 11.54 2.85
N THR A 32 3.33 10.79 3.44
CA THR A 32 2.27 11.30 4.31
C THR A 32 2.44 10.66 5.69
N ASP A 33 1.80 11.19 6.73
CA ASP A 33 1.87 10.61 8.09
C ASP A 33 1.19 9.22 8.24
N LEU A 34 1.08 8.47 7.13
CA LEU A 34 0.51 7.13 7.04
C LEU A 34 1.59 6.04 7.09
N GLY A 35 2.86 6.37 6.81
CA GLY A 35 3.99 5.43 6.78
C GLY A 35 4.49 4.99 8.17
N ASP A 36 3.58 4.65 9.09
CA ASP A 36 3.93 4.14 10.41
C ASP A 36 4.54 2.73 10.37
N GLU A 37 5.13 2.26 11.48
CA GLU A 37 5.80 0.95 11.53
C GLU A 37 4.84 -0.22 11.23
N ALA A 38 3.56 -0.10 11.60
CA ALA A 38 2.55 -1.09 11.25
C ALA A 38 2.30 -1.13 9.73
N PHE A 39 2.27 0.03 9.06
CA PHE A 39 2.18 0.10 7.60
C PHE A 39 3.42 -0.53 6.94
N LYS A 40 4.62 -0.20 7.40
CA LYS A 40 5.88 -0.76 6.86
C LYS A 40 5.98 -2.26 7.06
N ALA A 41 5.56 -2.78 8.22
CA ALA A 41 5.59 -4.21 8.51
C ALA A 41 4.77 -5.03 7.49
N VAL A 42 3.64 -4.50 7.04
CA VAL A 42 2.79 -5.14 6.01
C VAL A 42 3.33 -4.92 4.59
N THR A 43 3.89 -3.74 4.32
CA THR A 43 4.23 -3.33 2.95
C THR A 43 5.65 -3.68 2.51
N ASN A 44 6.61 -3.79 3.43
CA ASN A 44 7.99 -4.14 3.09
C ASN A 44 8.12 -5.51 2.40
N PRO A 45 7.42 -6.58 2.83
CA PRO A 45 7.43 -7.85 2.09
C PRO A 45 6.94 -7.71 0.64
N ILE A 46 5.91 -6.88 0.41
CA ILE A 46 5.37 -6.61 -0.93
C ILE A 46 6.42 -5.92 -1.80
N LEU A 47 7.13 -4.93 -1.25
CA LEU A 47 8.18 -4.22 -1.97
C LEU A 47 9.34 -5.14 -2.36
N SER A 48 9.68 -6.11 -1.50
CA SER A 48 10.74 -7.09 -1.81
C SER A 48 10.41 -7.97 -3.01
N GLN A 49 9.13 -8.14 -3.35
CA GLN A 49 8.67 -8.94 -4.49
C GLN A 49 8.59 -8.14 -5.81
N MET A 50 8.75 -6.82 -5.78
CA MET A 50 8.62 -5.96 -6.96
C MET A 50 9.52 -6.39 -8.12
N GLU A 51 10.79 -6.58 -7.82
CA GLU A 51 11.79 -6.90 -8.83
C GLU A 51 11.50 -8.27 -9.46
N GLU A 52 11.14 -9.27 -8.64
CA GLU A 52 10.74 -10.59 -9.11
C GLU A 52 9.53 -10.53 -10.06
N ILE A 53 8.49 -9.77 -9.68
CA ILE A 53 7.29 -9.60 -10.50
C ILE A 53 7.64 -8.92 -11.84
N ILE A 54 8.44 -7.85 -11.80
CA ILE A 54 8.86 -7.13 -13.01
C ILE A 54 9.70 -8.03 -13.91
N ASN A 55 10.66 -8.76 -13.35
CA ASN A 55 11.57 -9.61 -14.11
C ASN A 55 10.82 -10.80 -14.73
N THR A 56 9.92 -11.43 -13.98
CA THR A 56 9.06 -12.51 -14.50
C THR A 56 8.13 -11.99 -15.60
N ALA A 57 7.52 -10.82 -15.43
CA ALA A 57 6.66 -10.24 -16.46
C ALA A 57 7.43 -9.90 -17.75
N LYS A 58 8.67 -9.40 -17.64
CA LYS A 58 9.56 -9.20 -18.79
C LYS A 58 9.91 -10.53 -19.46
N HIS A 59 10.19 -11.56 -18.67
CA HIS A 59 10.51 -12.90 -19.17
C HIS A 59 9.34 -13.50 -19.96
N VAL A 60 8.12 -13.41 -19.43
CA VAL A 60 6.90 -13.83 -20.13
C VAL A 60 6.75 -13.12 -21.49
N ALA A 61 6.86 -11.79 -21.51
CA ALA A 61 6.75 -11.01 -22.75
C ALA A 61 7.83 -11.40 -23.78
N TYR A 62 9.05 -11.62 -23.33
CA TYR A 62 10.15 -12.10 -24.18
C TYR A 62 9.86 -13.48 -24.76
N ARG A 63 9.47 -14.45 -23.92
CA ARG A 63 9.18 -15.83 -24.34
C ARG A 63 8.02 -15.90 -25.33
N VAL A 64 6.97 -15.10 -25.14
CA VAL A 64 5.89 -14.99 -26.13
C VAL A 64 6.41 -14.51 -27.49
N GLY A 65 7.33 -13.54 -27.49
CA GLY A 65 7.97 -13.05 -28.71
C GLY A 65 8.77 -14.15 -29.43
N VAL A 66 9.55 -14.93 -28.68
CA VAL A 66 10.32 -16.07 -29.20
C VAL A 66 9.37 -17.12 -29.80
N ILE A 67 8.38 -17.59 -29.03
CA ILE A 67 7.45 -18.65 -29.46
C ILE A 67 6.72 -18.25 -30.74
N ARG A 68 6.27 -16.99 -30.84
CA ARG A 68 5.59 -16.47 -32.03
C ARG A 68 6.48 -16.50 -33.29
N SER A 69 7.79 -16.43 -33.12
CA SER A 69 8.78 -16.46 -34.21
C SER A 69 9.23 -17.88 -34.60
N THR A 70 9.00 -18.88 -33.74
CA THR A 70 9.49 -20.26 -33.91
C THR A 70 8.36 -21.29 -34.02
N ASN A 71 7.26 -20.96 -34.71
CA ASN A 71 6.00 -21.76 -34.79
C ASN A 71 6.14 -23.22 -35.34
N SER A 72 7.36 -23.69 -35.62
CA SER A 72 7.68 -25.04 -36.11
C SER A 72 8.48 -25.89 -35.12
N ASP A 73 8.63 -25.45 -33.87
CA ASP A 73 9.24 -26.25 -32.79
C ASP A 73 8.33 -27.42 -32.37
N PRO A 74 8.83 -28.68 -32.32
CA PRO A 74 8.08 -29.83 -31.79
C PRO A 74 7.50 -29.62 -30.38
N ASN A 75 8.12 -28.76 -29.57
CA ASN A 75 7.69 -28.45 -28.20
C ASN A 75 6.79 -27.21 -28.10
N PHE A 76 6.40 -26.61 -29.23
CA PHE A 76 5.67 -25.34 -29.28
C PHE A 76 4.49 -25.25 -28.30
N LEU A 77 3.63 -26.28 -28.25
CA LEU A 77 2.46 -26.27 -27.38
C LEU A 77 2.81 -26.33 -25.89
N ARG A 78 3.86 -27.11 -25.54
CA ARG A 78 4.34 -27.20 -24.15
C ARG A 78 4.91 -25.87 -23.70
N ASP A 79 5.79 -25.29 -24.53
CA ASP A 79 6.45 -24.03 -24.21
C ASP A 79 5.44 -22.86 -24.16
N LEU A 80 4.38 -22.90 -24.97
CA LEU A 80 3.27 -21.94 -24.90
C LEU A 80 2.47 -22.07 -23.61
N ASP A 81 2.13 -23.29 -23.19
CA ASP A 81 1.43 -23.57 -21.93
C ASP A 81 2.25 -23.15 -20.70
N GLU A 82 3.56 -23.42 -20.69
CA GLU A 82 4.46 -22.99 -19.62
C GLU A 82 4.49 -21.46 -19.48
N VAL A 83 4.55 -20.74 -20.61
CA VAL A 83 4.61 -19.28 -20.62
C VAL A 83 3.26 -18.66 -20.24
N ASP A 84 2.14 -19.30 -20.59
CA ASP A 84 0.80 -18.87 -20.13
C ASP A 84 0.67 -19.02 -18.62
N LYS A 85 1.08 -20.17 -18.05
CA LYS A 85 1.10 -20.40 -16.60
C LYS A 85 1.99 -19.41 -15.85
N MET A 86 3.16 -19.07 -16.39
CA MET A 86 4.01 -18.00 -15.84
C MET A 86 3.29 -16.64 -15.91
N GLY A 87 2.55 -16.38 -16.99
CA GLY A 87 1.72 -15.19 -17.15
C GLY A 87 0.62 -15.10 -16.08
N ASP A 88 -0.05 -16.21 -15.77
CA ASP A 88 -1.05 -16.28 -14.69
C ASP A 88 -0.43 -16.08 -13.32
N ASP A 89 0.66 -16.78 -13.01
CA ASP A 89 1.35 -16.68 -11.72
C ASP A 89 1.81 -15.24 -11.43
N VAL A 90 2.50 -14.61 -12.39
CA VAL A 90 2.99 -13.24 -12.21
C VAL A 90 1.85 -12.23 -12.09
N PHE A 91 0.75 -12.46 -12.81
CA PHE A 91 -0.42 -11.60 -12.71
C PHE A 91 -1.09 -11.72 -11.34
N GLU A 92 -1.36 -12.93 -10.85
CA GLU A 92 -2.01 -13.11 -9.54
C GLU A 92 -1.12 -12.68 -8.36
N LYS A 93 0.20 -12.90 -8.44
CA LYS A 93 1.16 -12.34 -7.46
C LYS A 93 1.08 -10.81 -7.40
N SER A 94 1.12 -10.15 -8.56
CA SER A 94 1.06 -8.68 -8.64
C SER A 94 -0.27 -8.11 -8.14
N LYS A 95 -1.37 -8.82 -8.38
CA LYS A 95 -2.72 -8.43 -7.97
C LYS A 95 -2.89 -8.58 -6.46
N THR A 96 -2.44 -9.69 -5.90
CA THR A 96 -2.41 -9.92 -4.45
C THR A 96 -1.58 -8.85 -3.74
N ALA A 97 -0.39 -8.55 -4.25
CA ALA A 97 0.46 -7.47 -3.76
C ALA A 97 -0.26 -6.10 -3.76
N LEU A 98 -0.95 -5.77 -4.85
CA LEU A 98 -1.71 -4.53 -4.98
C LEU A 98 -2.87 -4.47 -3.98
N ASP A 99 -3.60 -5.56 -3.79
CA ASP A 99 -4.75 -5.60 -2.89
C ASP A 99 -4.32 -5.50 -1.42
N ILE A 100 -3.22 -6.15 -1.04
CA ILE A 100 -2.64 -5.99 0.31
C ILE A 100 -2.18 -4.55 0.52
N MET A 101 -1.50 -3.93 -0.45
CA MET A 101 -1.08 -2.52 -0.35
C MET A 101 -2.28 -1.59 -0.18
N ARG A 102 -3.35 -1.79 -0.95
CA ARG A 102 -4.58 -1.00 -0.84
C ARG A 102 -5.18 -1.10 0.55
N LYS A 103 -5.26 -2.32 1.10
CA LYS A 103 -5.73 -2.55 2.46
C LYS A 103 -4.84 -1.86 3.50
N ALA A 104 -3.52 -2.00 3.38
CA ALA A 104 -2.57 -1.36 4.27
C ALA A 104 -2.73 0.17 4.30
N VAL A 105 -3.00 0.80 3.15
CA VAL A 105 -3.28 2.25 3.06
C VAL A 105 -4.59 2.62 3.78
N VAL A 106 -5.64 1.80 3.65
CA VAL A 106 -6.91 2.03 4.36
C VAL A 106 -6.69 1.92 5.86
N ASP A 107 -6.08 0.84 6.32
CA ASP A 107 -5.80 0.60 7.74
C ASP A 107 -4.91 1.72 8.32
N ALA A 108 -3.94 2.22 7.56
CA ALA A 108 -3.09 3.34 7.99
C ALA A 108 -3.88 4.65 8.13
N LYS A 109 -4.85 4.92 7.25
CA LYS A 109 -5.72 6.10 7.37
C LYS A 109 -6.61 6.01 8.60
N GLU A 110 -7.14 4.84 8.91
CA GLU A 110 -7.96 4.61 10.11
C GLU A 110 -7.12 4.81 11.38
N ARG A 111 -5.91 4.26 11.43
CA ARG A 111 -4.98 4.50 12.54
C ARG A 111 -4.64 5.98 12.69
N LYS A 112 -4.38 6.68 11.58
CA LYS A 112 -4.13 8.12 11.63
C LYS A 112 -5.32 8.87 12.21
N LYS A 113 -6.54 8.58 11.74
CA LYS A 113 -7.76 9.20 12.24
C LYS A 113 -7.91 9.00 13.76
N ALA A 114 -7.71 7.77 14.24
CA ALA A 114 -7.78 7.47 15.67
C ALA A 114 -6.74 8.25 16.49
N ARG A 115 -5.51 8.41 15.98
CA ARG A 115 -4.47 9.25 16.63
C ARG A 115 -4.88 10.72 16.64
N ASP A 116 -5.37 11.24 15.52
CA ASP A 116 -5.79 12.65 15.41
C ASP A 116 -6.98 12.96 16.33
N GLU A 117 -7.90 12.01 16.52
CA GLU A 117 -9.01 12.12 17.48
C GLU A 117 -8.52 12.10 18.93
N ALA A 118 -7.64 11.16 19.29
CA ALA A 118 -7.06 11.08 20.64
C ALA A 118 -6.27 12.35 21.03
N ILE A 119 -5.52 12.94 20.09
CA ILE A 119 -4.78 14.19 20.31
C ILE A 119 -5.75 15.35 20.60
N LYS A 120 -6.87 15.43 19.88
CA LYS A 120 -7.89 16.47 20.11
C LYS A 120 -8.54 16.33 21.48
N GLU A 121 -8.91 15.12 21.87
CA GLU A 121 -9.50 14.85 23.19
C GLU A 121 -8.52 15.21 24.32
N GLU A 122 -7.23 14.87 24.17
CA GLU A 122 -6.20 15.23 25.15
C GLU A 122 -6.00 16.76 25.24
N GLU A 123 -5.98 17.45 24.09
CA GLU A 123 -5.88 18.92 24.06
C GLU A 123 -7.08 19.60 24.72
N GLU A 124 -8.30 19.10 24.50
CA GLU A 124 -9.52 19.62 25.10
C GLU A 124 -9.52 19.40 26.62
N ALA A 125 -9.15 18.20 27.08
CA ALA A 125 -9.02 17.90 28.50
C ALA A 125 -8.00 18.82 29.19
N ARG A 126 -6.82 19.04 28.57
CA ARG A 126 -5.81 19.97 29.08
C ARG A 126 -6.33 21.42 29.14
N LYS A 127 -7.08 21.87 28.12
CA LYS A 127 -7.68 23.22 28.11
C LYS A 127 -8.73 23.38 29.21
N GLU A 128 -9.53 22.35 29.49
CA GLU A 128 -10.49 22.38 30.61
C GLU A 128 -9.81 22.42 31.97
N GLU A 129 -8.75 21.61 32.19
CA GLU A 129 -8.01 21.63 33.44
C GLU A 129 -7.36 22.99 33.71
N VAL A 130 -6.77 23.61 32.68
CA VAL A 130 -6.19 24.96 32.80
C VAL A 130 -7.26 25.99 33.14
N LYS A 131 -8.45 25.93 32.51
CA LYS A 131 -9.58 26.81 32.85
C LYS A 131 -10.05 26.61 34.30
N LYS A 132 -10.15 25.37 34.78
CA LYS A 132 -10.55 25.08 36.17
C LYS A 132 -9.54 25.61 37.18
N LYS A 133 -8.23 25.42 36.94
CA LYS A 133 -7.15 25.97 37.79
C LYS A 133 -7.19 27.50 37.84
N ALA A 134 -7.29 28.16 36.69
CA ALA A 134 -7.37 29.62 36.63
C ALA A 134 -8.61 30.19 37.37
N LYS A 135 -9.75 29.49 37.32
CA LYS A 135 -10.97 29.91 38.02
C LYS A 135 -10.87 29.76 39.55
N ASN A 136 -10.16 28.74 40.03
CA ASN A 136 -9.94 28.54 41.47
C ASN A 136 -8.95 29.58 42.04
N GLU A 137 -7.87 29.89 41.33
CA GLU A 137 -6.89 30.91 41.76
C GLU A 137 -7.51 32.33 41.80
N ALA A 138 -8.41 32.65 40.86
CA ALA A 138 -9.15 33.92 40.88
C ALA A 138 -10.15 34.01 42.06
N GLY A 139 -10.72 32.88 42.50
CA GLY A 139 -11.68 32.81 43.61
C GLY A 139 -11.02 32.97 44.99
N GLU A 140 -9.81 32.45 45.19
CA GLU A 140 -9.09 32.56 46.47
C GLU A 140 -8.58 33.98 46.74
N SER A 141 -8.22 34.75 45.69
CA SER A 141 -7.75 36.14 45.84
C SER A 141 -8.84 37.14 46.29
N SER A 142 -10.11 36.76 46.31
CA SER A 142 -11.24 37.65 46.63
C SER A 142 -11.75 37.55 48.09
N SER A 143 -11.20 36.67 48.94
CA SER A 143 -11.77 36.43 50.30
C SER A 143 -11.04 37.11 51.47
N HIS A 144 -10.06 37.99 51.23
CA HIS A 144 -9.40 38.75 52.29
C HIS A 144 -9.61 40.26 52.13
N ASN A 145 -10.78 40.73 52.56
CA ASN A 145 -10.96 42.10 53.05
C ASN A 145 -12.09 42.10 54.07
N VAL A 146 -11.76 41.78 55.32
CA VAL A 146 -12.57 42.14 56.48
C VAL A 146 -11.95 43.42 57.04
N PRO A 147 -12.59 44.60 56.92
CA PRO A 147 -12.11 45.81 57.55
C PRO A 147 -12.45 45.75 59.05
N THR A 148 -11.42 45.91 59.90
CA THR A 148 -11.55 46.25 61.33
C THR A 148 -11.93 47.69 61.54
#